data_AF-A0AAW8LQM9-F1
#
_entry.id   AF-A0AAW8LQM9-F1
#
_cell.length_a   1.000
_cell.length_b   1.000
_cell.length_c   1.000
_cell.angle_alpha   90.00
_cell.angle_beta   90.00
_cell.angle_gamma   90.00
#
_symmetry.space_group_name_H-M   'P 1'
#
loop_
_entity.id
_entity.type
_entity.pdbx_description
1 polymer ?
#
loop_
_entity_poly.entity_id
_entity_poly.type
_entity_poly.pdbx_seq_one_letter_code
_entity_poly.pdbx_strand_id
1 'polypeptide(L)'
;MSARIPDLDKPKSPLRRAQIEEGIEMLITLLTLFPDLVTIVFAGRVAQKAIPRVRLAFPNFSLLEMPHPSPLSVCTHPNVRQRILSTLRHAKQSIK
;
A
#
# COMPACT_ATOMS: atom_id res chain seq x y z
N MET A 1 18.44 -5.17 17.72
CA MET A 1 18.66 -4.93 16.28
C MET A 1 18.18 -3.52 15.98
N SER A 2 19.08 -2.61 15.60
CA SER A 2 18.74 -1.20 15.37
C SER A 2 18.19 -1.03 13.94
N ALA A 3 16.90 -0.74 13.79
CA ALA A 3 16.31 -0.44 12.50
C ALA A 3 16.86 0.91 12.01
N ARG A 4 17.76 0.87 11.01
CA ARG A 4 18.34 2.07 10.42
C ARG A 4 17.24 2.84 9.68
N ILE A 5 16.89 4.02 10.18
CA ILE A 5 15.96 4.94 9.50
C ILE A 5 16.61 5.34 8.15
N PRO A 6 15.89 5.25 7.02
CA PRO A 6 16.45 5.58 5.72
C PRO A 6 16.80 7.08 5.64
N ASP A 7 17.99 7.34 5.10
CA ASP A 7 18.48 8.67 4.75
C ASP A 7 17.58 9.30 3.68
N LEU A 8 16.91 10.41 4.04
CA LEU A 8 15.93 11.09 3.21
C LEU A 8 16.59 11.90 2.07
N ASP A 9 17.90 12.14 2.14
CA ASP A 9 18.66 12.90 1.14
C ASP A 9 19.22 12.03 0.01
N LYS A 10 19.02 10.70 0.06
CA LYS A 10 19.42 9.82 -1.04
C LYS A 10 18.53 10.02 -2.27
N PRO A 11 19.12 10.19 -3.47
CA PRO A 11 18.33 10.26 -4.69
C PRO A 11 17.52 8.98 -4.86
N LYS A 12 16.21 9.15 -5.16
CA LYS A 12 15.29 8.04 -5.43
C LYS A 12 15.77 7.25 -6.64
N SER A 13 16.48 6.15 -6.40
CA SER A 13 16.83 5.20 -7.43
C SER A 13 15.58 4.42 -7.87
N PRO A 14 15.49 3.99 -9.14
CA PRO A 14 14.39 3.15 -9.59
C PRO A 14 14.29 1.90 -8.73
N LEU A 15 13.09 1.59 -8.23
CA LEU A 15 12.86 0.37 -7.45
C LEU A 15 13.11 -0.86 -8.33
N ARG A 16 14.09 -1.67 -7.93
CA ARG A 16 14.39 -2.95 -8.58
C ARG A 16 13.32 -3.96 -8.22
N ARG A 17 13.06 -4.92 -9.13
CA ARG A 17 12.11 -6.01 -8.89
C ARG A 17 12.38 -6.74 -7.57
N ALA A 18 13.64 -7.10 -7.31
CA ALA A 18 14.05 -7.76 -6.07
C ALA A 18 13.68 -6.97 -4.80
N GLN A 19 13.78 -5.63 -4.83
CA GLN A 19 13.42 -4.80 -3.68
C GLN A 19 11.90 -4.76 -3.45
N ILE A 20 11.11 -4.89 -4.53
CA ILE A 20 9.66 -4.99 -4.43
C ILE A 20 9.28 -6.34 -3.81
N GLU A 21 9.88 -7.45 -4.29
CA GLU A 21 9.62 -8.78 -3.73
C GLU A 21 10.01 -8.86 -2.25
N GLU A 22 11.21 -8.38 -1.89
CA GLU A 22 11.65 -8.29 -0.49
C GLU A 22 10.67 -7.48 0.36
N GLY A 23 10.21 -6.33 -0.15
CA GLY A 23 9.21 -5.50 0.52
C GLY A 23 7.85 -6.20 0.68
N ILE A 24 7.45 -7.05 -0.26
CA ILE A 24 6.21 -7.84 -0.17
C ILE A 24 6.33 -8.90 0.93
N GLU A 25 7.46 -9.60 1.02
CA GLU A 25 7.67 -10.59 2.09
C GLU A 25 7.71 -9.95 3.48
N MET A 26 8.35 -8.77 3.58
CA MET A 26 8.33 -7.97 4.81
C MET A 26 6.91 -7.51 5.16
N LEU A 27 6.14 -7.05 4.16
CA LEU A 27 4.75 -6.64 4.34
C LEU A 27 3.90 -7.79 4.89
N ILE A 28 4.00 -8.99 4.31
CA ILE A 28 3.24 -10.16 4.79
C ILE A 28 3.57 -10.45 6.25
N THR A 29 4.86 -10.44 6.60
CA THR A 29 5.33 -10.64 7.98
C THR A 29 4.78 -9.58 8.93
N LEU A 30 4.69 -8.32 8.49
CA LEU A 30 4.14 -7.23 9.28
C LEU A 30 2.62 -7.38 9.47
N LEU A 31 1.89 -7.81 8.43
CA LEU A 31 0.44 -7.96 8.46
C LEU A 31 -0.03 -9.01 9.47
N THR A 32 0.77 -10.03 9.78
CA THR A 32 0.43 -11.03 10.81
C THR A 32 0.40 -10.46 12.23
N LEU A 33 0.99 -9.26 12.44
CA LEU A 33 1.04 -8.61 13.75
C LEU A 33 -0.21 -7.78 14.07
N PHE A 34 -1.14 -7.62 13.12
CA PHE A 34 -2.37 -6.84 13.31
C PHE A 34 -3.60 -7.77 13.37
N PRO A 35 -4.00 -8.24 14.57
CA PRO A 35 -5.06 -9.24 14.71
C PRO A 35 -6.44 -8.74 14.25
N ASP A 36 -6.67 -7.43 14.33
CA ASP A 36 -7.95 -6.80 13.98
C ASP A 36 -7.94 -6.18 12.57
N LEU A 37 -6.87 -6.38 11.79
CA LEU A 37 -6.80 -5.82 10.44
C LEU A 37 -7.72 -6.60 9.51
N VAL A 38 -8.66 -5.90 8.87
CA VAL A 38 -9.65 -6.51 7.96
C VAL A 38 -9.62 -5.92 6.55
N THR A 39 -8.95 -4.78 6.36
CA THR A 39 -8.95 -4.06 5.08
C THR A 39 -7.60 -3.42 4.82
N ILE A 40 -7.10 -3.57 3.58
CA ILE A 40 -5.85 -2.97 3.11
C ILE A 40 -6.13 -2.16 1.85
N VAL A 41 -5.65 -0.91 1.84
CA VAL A 41 -5.74 -0.03 0.68
C VAL A 41 -4.35 0.15 0.05
N PHE A 42 -4.17 -0.33 -1.17
CA PHE A 42 -2.92 -0.24 -1.92
C PHE A 42 -2.85 1.07 -2.71
N ALA A 43 -1.90 1.93 -2.32
CA ALA A 43 -1.71 3.25 -2.89
C ALA A 43 -0.73 3.23 -4.09
N GLY A 44 -1.28 3.13 -5.29
CA GLY A 44 -0.55 3.22 -6.56
C GLY A 44 0.09 1.92 -7.04
N ARG A 45 0.64 1.98 -8.26
CA ARG A 45 1.04 0.79 -9.04
C ARG A 45 2.09 -0.10 -8.39
N VAL A 46 3.01 0.47 -7.61
CA VAL A 46 4.05 -0.33 -6.94
C VAL A 46 3.44 -1.12 -5.78
N ALA A 47 2.62 -0.48 -4.94
CA ALA A 47 1.95 -1.13 -3.82
C ALA A 47 0.99 -2.23 -4.31
N GLN A 48 0.27 -1.97 -5.40
CA GLN A 48 -0.68 -2.93 -5.99
C GLN A 48 -0.02 -4.25 -6.42
N LYS A 49 1.30 -4.30 -6.66
CA LYS A 49 2.01 -5.55 -6.96
C LYS A 49 1.96 -6.56 -5.82
N ALA A 50 1.72 -6.11 -4.59
CA ALA A 50 1.60 -6.99 -3.44
C ALA A 50 0.25 -7.74 -3.39
N ILE A 51 -0.78 -7.27 -4.12
CA ILE A 51 -2.16 -7.79 -4.03
C ILE A 51 -2.24 -9.31 -4.21
N PRO A 52 -1.60 -9.94 -5.23
CA PRO A 52 -1.71 -11.39 -5.39
C PRO A 52 -1.15 -12.17 -4.20
N ARG A 53 -0.02 -11.71 -3.65
CA ARG A 53 0.65 -12.36 -2.51
C ARG A 53 -0.13 -12.16 -1.21
N VAL A 54 -0.63 -10.95 -0.97
CA VAL A 54 -1.48 -10.65 0.19
C VAL A 54 -2.80 -11.40 0.12
N ARG A 55 -3.44 -11.50 -1.05
CA ARG A 55 -4.69 -12.26 -1.24
C ARG A 55 -4.52 -13.74 -0.94
N LEU A 56 -3.38 -14.32 -1.31
CA LEU A 56 -3.05 -15.71 -1.03
C LEU A 56 -2.84 -15.95 0.48
N ALA A 57 -2.10 -15.05 1.14
CA ALA A 57 -1.78 -15.18 2.57
C ALA A 57 -2.98 -14.84 3.49
N PHE A 58 -3.81 -13.88 3.09
CA PHE A 58 -4.92 -13.34 3.89
C PHE A 58 -6.21 -13.30 3.05
N PRO A 59 -6.85 -14.45 2.78
CA PRO A 59 -8.01 -14.52 1.88
C PRO A 59 -9.23 -13.75 2.41
N ASN A 60 -9.29 -13.48 3.72
CA ASN A 60 -10.40 -12.79 4.38
C ASN A 60 -10.27 -11.27 4.38
N PHE A 61 -9.14 -10.71 3.94
CA PHE A 61 -8.95 -9.26 3.93
C PHE A 61 -9.65 -8.61 2.73
N SER A 62 -10.30 -7.46 2.95
CA SER A 62 -10.75 -6.58 1.88
C SER A 62 -9.54 -5.87 1.27
N LEU A 63 -9.23 -6.16 0.02
CA LEU A 63 -8.09 -5.58 -0.69
C LEU A 63 -8.59 -4.54 -1.68
N LEU A 64 -8.29 -3.27 -1.41
CA LEU A 64 -8.75 -2.13 -2.17
C LEU A 64 -7.60 -1.41 -2.87
N GLU A 65 -7.90 -0.76 -3.99
CA GLU A 65 -6.92 -0.05 -4.80
C GLU A 65 -7.23 1.44 -4.87
N MET A 66 -6.19 2.26 -4.83
CA MET A 66 -6.31 3.69 -5.13
C MET A 66 -5.08 4.22 -5.88
N PRO A 67 -5.20 5.34 -6.60
CA PRO A 67 -4.04 6.07 -7.09
C PRO A 67 -3.08 6.47 -5.96
N HIS A 68 -1.80 6.65 -6.29
CA HIS A 68 -0.82 7.11 -5.30
C HIS A 68 -1.15 8.55 -4.82
N PRO A 69 -1.21 8.81 -3.50
CA PRO A 69 -1.60 10.12 -2.96
C PRO A 69 -0.45 11.15 -2.97
N SER A 70 0.50 11.07 -3.91
CA SER A 70 1.58 12.06 -3.98
C SER A 70 1.04 13.46 -4.27
N PRO A 71 1.63 14.52 -3.70
CA PRO A 71 1.22 15.90 -3.96
C PRO A 71 1.13 16.20 -5.45
N LEU A 72 2.12 15.75 -6.23
CA LEU A 72 2.12 15.90 -7.68
C LEU A 72 0.86 15.31 -8.32
N SER A 73 0.45 14.10 -7.96
CA SER A 73 -0.69 13.40 -8.59
C SER A 73 -2.04 13.94 -8.13
N VAL A 74 -2.14 14.33 -6.85
CA VAL A 74 -3.38 14.86 -6.27
C VAL A 74 -3.66 16.29 -6.76
N CYS A 75 -2.64 17.16 -6.81
CA CYS A 75 -2.82 18.56 -7.19
C CYS A 75 -3.00 18.76 -8.70
N THR A 76 -2.51 17.85 -9.54
CA THR A 76 -2.59 18.00 -11.01
C THR A 76 -3.88 17.43 -11.61
N HIS A 77 -4.54 16.46 -10.97
CA HIS A 77 -5.67 15.76 -11.56
C HIS A 77 -6.84 15.65 -10.57
N PRO A 78 -7.94 16.41 -10.75
CA PRO A 78 -9.09 16.41 -9.85
C PRO A 78 -9.71 15.01 -9.63
N ASN A 79 -9.68 14.18 -10.67
CA ASN A 79 -10.17 12.80 -10.63
C ASN A 79 -9.36 11.92 -9.64
N VAL A 80 -8.05 12.17 -9.48
CA VAL A 80 -7.21 11.42 -8.53
C VAL A 80 -7.72 11.59 -7.09
N ARG A 81 -8.03 12.83 -6.69
CA ARG A 81 -8.60 13.12 -5.37
C ARG A 81 -9.93 12.40 -5.18
N GLN A 82 -10.83 12.45 -6.16
CA GLN A 82 -12.14 11.80 -6.08
C GLN A 82 -12.01 10.28 -5.90
N ARG A 83 -11.13 9.65 -6.68
CA ARG A 83 -10.87 8.20 -6.58
C ARG A 83 -10.30 7.81 -5.22
N ILE A 84 -9.33 8.55 -4.70
CA ILE A 84 -8.78 8.32 -3.35
C ILE A 84 -9.90 8.41 -2.30
N LEU A 85 -10.68 9.49 -2.31
CA LEU A 85 -11.78 9.67 -1.35
C LEU A 85 -12.84 8.56 -1.45
N SER A 86 -13.16 8.13 -2.68
CA SER A 86 -14.10 7.03 -2.89
C SER A 86 -13.58 5.72 -2.29
N THR A 87 -12.33 5.35 -2.56
CA THR A 87 -11.72 4.13 -2.02
C THR A 87 -11.66 4.17 -0.49
N LEU A 88 -11.28 5.31 0.11
CA LEU A 88 -11.20 5.43 1.57
C LEU A 88 -12.58 5.36 2.24
N ARG A 89 -13.63 5.91 1.61
CA ARG A 89 -15.01 5.74 2.10
C ARG A 89 -15.44 4.28 2.05
N HIS A 90 -15.12 3.57 0.97
CA HIS A 90 -15.38 2.13 0.86
C HIS A 90 -14.62 1.34 1.94
N ALA A 91 -13.35 1.67 2.17
CA ALA A 91 -12.56 1.05 3.24
C ALA A 91 -13.21 1.24 4.62
N LYS A 92 -13.68 2.46 4.92
CA LYS A 92 -14.39 2.74 6.18
C LYS A 92 -15.65 1.89 6.35
N GLN A 93 -16.40 1.66 5.28
CA GLN A 93 -17.61 0.82 5.29
C GLN A 93 -17.29 -0.68 5.41
N SER A 94 -16.04 -1.08 5.17
CA SER A 94 -15.59 -2.47 5.25
C SER A 94 -15.26 -2.89 6.70
N ILE A 95 -15.15 -1.92 7.61
CA ILE A 95 -14.89 -2.13 9.04
C ILE A 95 -16.24 -2.29 9.73
N LYS A 96 -16.46 -3.43 10.38
CA LYS A 96 -17.66 -3.68 11.20
C LYS A 96 -17.55 -3.02 12.56
#